data_AF-A0A512BDV1-F1
#
_entry.id   AF-A0A512BDV1-F1
#
_cell.length_a   1.000
_cell.length_b   1.000
_cell.length_c   1.000
_cell.angle_alpha   90.00
_cell.angle_beta   90.00
_cell.angle_gamma   90.00
#
_symmetry.space_group_name_H-M   'P 1'
#
loop_
_entity.id
_entity.type
_entity.pdbx_description
1 polymer ?
#
loop_
_entity_poly.entity_id
_entity_poly.type
_entity_poly.pdbx_seq_one_letter_code
_entity_poly.pdbx_strand_id
1 'polypeptide(L)'
;MIASCNNAAKKQPNEDNNENTYKEGTFGYDLNFLKQHDSVVVLQAADENSKVIVSPKYQAKVFTSTAEGNEGYSFGWVNYKAFSGQVDAHMNAFGGENRLWLGPEGGKFSLYFEPGAEMVFDNWKTPAPIDTEAWKVTNQSSDAISLQKEMKLTNYKGTEMQLLVDRIIKILDKQQIQTNLGVTVDTSIKVVGYQTSNVLINKGPFEWTDSTGMPCMWILDMFKPTPATVIVVPFKDAGTEPFNKVATTNYFGEIPGNRIKHTNEVLYFKADGKSRGKLGITPGKAKPLAGSYDAQSKVLTITMFDVDPGAKYLNQEWNTTKPSFSGDAVNAYNDGPLADGTQMGPFYEIESVSPAAFLKPNESLSHKHAVYHFTGNEQGLDVIAKKLFGVGLEEIKKAF
;
A
#
# COMPACT_ATOMS: atom_id res chain seq x y z
N MET A 1 76.04 -13.97 1.27
CA MET A 1 74.82 -13.16 1.03
C MET A 1 73.69 -14.12 0.77
N ILE A 2 72.76 -14.26 1.72
CA ILE A 2 71.52 -15.02 1.55
C ILE A 2 70.40 -14.00 1.79
N ALA A 3 69.62 -13.71 0.77
CA ALA A 3 68.39 -12.93 0.86
C ALA A 3 67.36 -13.47 -0.14
N SER A 4 66.12 -13.45 0.34
CA SER A 4 64.95 -14.25 -0.03
C SER A 4 64.06 -13.65 -1.13
N CYS A 5 62.93 -14.34 -1.37
CA CYS A 5 61.64 -13.92 -1.96
C CYS A 5 61.46 -14.15 -3.47
N ASN A 6 60.28 -14.52 -4.01
CA ASN A 6 59.00 -14.99 -3.49
C ASN A 6 58.18 -15.48 -4.71
N ASN A 7 57.47 -16.60 -4.60
CA ASN A 7 56.50 -17.07 -5.60
C ASN A 7 55.13 -16.48 -5.29
N ALA A 8 54.53 -15.74 -6.22
CA ALA A 8 53.14 -15.29 -6.15
C ALA A 8 52.29 -16.04 -7.19
N ALA A 9 51.51 -17.00 -6.73
CA ALA A 9 50.45 -17.63 -7.52
C ALA A 9 49.23 -16.71 -7.54
N LYS A 10 48.74 -16.40 -8.75
CA LYS A 10 47.52 -15.64 -8.99
C LYS A 10 46.29 -16.45 -8.58
N LYS A 11 45.52 -15.95 -7.60
CA LYS A 11 44.14 -16.41 -7.36
C LYS A 11 43.22 -15.73 -8.38
N GLN A 12 42.45 -16.53 -9.12
CA GLN A 12 41.27 -16.05 -9.84
C GLN A 12 40.17 -15.66 -8.83
N PRO A 13 39.35 -14.64 -9.11
CA PRO A 13 38.17 -14.35 -8.31
C PRO A 13 37.09 -15.39 -8.59
N ASN A 14 36.50 -15.95 -7.53
CA ASN A 14 35.30 -16.77 -7.63
C ASN A 14 34.15 -15.96 -8.23
N GLU A 15 33.54 -16.51 -9.28
CA GLU A 15 32.16 -16.19 -9.67
C GLU A 15 31.22 -16.75 -8.59
N ASP A 16 30.62 -15.89 -7.77
CA ASP A 16 29.50 -16.27 -6.91
C ASP A 16 28.27 -16.48 -7.82
N ASN A 17 28.03 -17.74 -8.19
CA ASN A 17 26.73 -18.20 -8.68
C ASN A 17 25.71 -18.01 -7.56
N ASN A 18 24.96 -16.92 -7.64
CA ASN A 18 23.92 -16.54 -6.69
C ASN A 18 22.66 -17.40 -6.91
N GLU A 19 22.75 -18.71 -6.65
CA GLU A 19 21.56 -19.55 -6.54
C GLU A 19 20.75 -19.06 -5.32
N ASN A 20 19.53 -18.58 -5.55
CA ASN A 20 18.66 -18.15 -4.47
C ASN A 20 18.31 -19.37 -3.61
N THR A 21 18.86 -19.42 -2.39
CA THR A 21 18.70 -20.57 -1.48
C THR A 21 17.30 -20.70 -0.89
N TYR A 22 16.45 -19.68 -1.05
CA TYR A 22 15.10 -19.64 -0.50
C TYR A 22 14.06 -19.98 -1.56
N LYS A 23 12.93 -20.56 -1.15
CA LYS A 23 11.80 -20.88 -2.04
C LYS A 23 11.05 -19.62 -2.48
N GLU A 24 10.60 -19.55 -3.73
CA GLU A 24 9.70 -18.49 -4.20
C GLU A 24 8.48 -18.33 -3.28
N GLY A 25 8.14 -17.08 -2.98
CA GLY A 25 7.06 -16.72 -2.06
C GLY A 25 7.49 -16.56 -0.59
N THR A 26 8.75 -16.83 -0.25
CA THR A 26 9.31 -16.51 1.07
C THR A 26 9.98 -15.14 1.10
N PHE A 27 10.12 -14.60 2.31
CA PHE A 27 10.79 -13.31 2.55
C PHE A 27 12.25 -13.30 2.09
N GLY A 28 12.98 -14.40 2.33
CA GLY A 28 14.38 -14.54 1.94
C GLY A 28 14.55 -14.55 0.43
N TYR A 29 13.60 -15.14 -0.31
CA TYR A 29 13.60 -15.10 -1.76
C TYR A 29 13.48 -13.66 -2.28
N ASP A 30 12.51 -12.91 -1.74
CA ASP A 30 12.29 -11.50 -2.09
C ASP A 30 13.47 -10.62 -1.71
N LEU A 31 14.05 -10.83 -0.52
CA LEU A 31 15.22 -10.09 -0.09
C LEU A 31 16.41 -10.31 -1.02
N ASN A 32 16.68 -11.55 -1.40
CA ASN A 32 17.77 -11.90 -2.31
C ASN A 32 17.56 -11.32 -3.70
N PHE A 33 16.32 -11.33 -4.19
CA PHE A 33 15.97 -10.71 -5.47
C PHE A 33 16.14 -9.18 -5.41
N LEU A 34 15.50 -8.51 -4.45
CA LEU A 34 15.47 -7.05 -4.36
C LEU A 34 16.87 -6.43 -4.14
N LYS A 35 17.76 -7.11 -3.42
CA LYS A 35 19.17 -6.68 -3.23
C LYS A 35 19.96 -6.59 -4.54
N GLN A 36 19.52 -7.26 -5.60
CA GLN A 36 20.15 -7.15 -6.92
C GLN A 36 19.75 -5.85 -7.64
N HIS A 37 18.66 -5.21 -7.21
CA HIS A 37 18.04 -4.07 -7.88
C HIS A 37 18.06 -2.77 -7.05
N ASP A 38 18.22 -2.86 -5.73
CA ASP A 38 18.30 -1.72 -4.80
C ASP A 38 19.13 -2.05 -3.54
N SER A 39 19.61 -1.00 -2.88
CA SER A 39 20.13 -1.04 -1.51
C SER A 39 18.98 -1.05 -0.49
N VAL A 40 18.20 -2.12 -0.50
CA VAL A 40 17.06 -2.26 0.41
C VAL A 40 17.48 -2.30 1.88
N VAL A 41 16.63 -1.76 2.75
CA VAL A 41 16.78 -1.76 4.20
C VAL A 41 15.86 -2.80 4.80
N VAL A 42 16.37 -3.64 5.70
CA VAL A 42 15.57 -4.59 6.46
C VAL A 42 15.37 -4.05 7.86
N LEU A 43 14.12 -3.75 8.21
CA LEU A 43 13.72 -3.45 9.58
C LEU A 43 13.38 -4.74 10.30
N GLN A 44 13.70 -4.83 11.58
CA GLN A 44 13.55 -6.04 12.38
C GLN A 44 12.99 -5.71 13.76
N ALA A 45 12.01 -6.49 14.21
CA ALA A 45 11.48 -6.37 15.56
C ALA A 45 12.40 -7.09 16.56
N ALA A 46 12.18 -6.86 17.85
CA ALA A 46 12.98 -7.47 18.90
C ALA A 46 12.91 -9.01 18.95
N ASP A 47 11.88 -9.63 18.34
CA ASP A 47 11.75 -11.09 18.23
C ASP A 47 12.63 -11.72 17.14
N GLU A 48 13.32 -10.88 16.37
CA GLU A 48 14.15 -11.19 15.20
C GLU A 48 13.48 -11.93 14.02
N ASN A 49 12.30 -12.49 14.22
CA ASN A 49 11.52 -13.20 13.20
C ASN A 49 10.69 -12.23 12.37
N SER A 50 10.16 -11.19 13.01
CA SER A 50 9.35 -10.18 12.33
C SER A 50 10.26 -9.21 11.59
N LYS A 51 10.12 -9.15 10.26
CA LYS A 51 10.97 -8.34 9.39
C LYS A 51 10.18 -7.63 8.30
N VAL A 52 10.67 -6.48 7.87
CA VAL A 52 10.08 -5.65 6.80
C VAL A 52 11.19 -5.20 5.84
N ILE A 53 10.97 -5.34 4.52
CA ILE A 53 11.88 -4.85 3.48
C ILE A 53 11.40 -3.49 2.98
N VAL A 54 12.24 -2.47 3.14
CA VAL A 54 12.00 -1.10 2.68
C VAL A 54 12.94 -0.75 1.54
N SER A 55 12.45 -0.07 0.50
CA SER A 55 13.26 0.39 -0.62
C SER A 55 13.30 1.91 -0.73
N PRO A 56 14.46 2.55 -0.50
CA PRO A 56 14.63 3.97 -0.78
C PRO A 56 14.52 4.30 -2.27
N LYS A 57 14.98 3.41 -3.16
CA LYS A 57 14.96 3.65 -4.61
C LYS A 57 13.56 3.58 -5.20
N TYR A 58 12.78 2.59 -4.81
CA TYR A 58 11.44 2.37 -5.35
C TYR A 58 10.41 3.00 -4.40
N GLN A 59 10.18 4.32 -4.52
CA GLN A 59 9.08 5.05 -3.87
C GLN A 59 9.08 5.05 -2.33
N ALA A 60 10.23 4.81 -1.67
CA ALA A 60 10.26 4.67 -0.21
C ALA A 60 9.22 3.63 0.30
N LYS A 61 8.95 2.58 -0.48
CA LYS A 61 7.88 1.62 -0.19
C LYS A 61 8.33 0.51 0.73
N VAL A 62 7.37 -0.12 1.40
CA VAL A 62 7.55 -1.46 1.92
C VAL A 62 7.29 -2.42 0.79
N PHE A 63 8.27 -3.27 0.45
CA PHE A 63 8.06 -4.32 -0.54
C PHE A 63 7.27 -5.48 0.05
N THR A 64 7.70 -5.96 1.21
CA THR A 64 7.06 -7.07 1.91
C THR A 64 7.50 -7.13 3.38
N SER A 65 6.72 -7.85 4.18
CA SER A 65 6.99 -8.22 5.55
C SER A 65 6.85 -9.73 5.77
N THR A 66 7.31 -10.20 6.94
CA THR A 66 7.22 -11.60 7.39
C THR A 66 7.12 -11.65 8.91
N ALA A 67 6.46 -12.69 9.44
CA ALA A 67 6.40 -12.99 10.87
C ALA A 67 7.32 -14.16 11.27
N GLU A 68 8.06 -14.75 10.33
CA GLU A 68 8.78 -16.02 10.52
C GLU A 68 10.20 -16.02 9.94
N GLY A 69 10.80 -14.84 9.80
CA GLY A 69 12.14 -14.69 9.26
C GLY A 69 12.23 -15.03 7.77
N ASN A 70 13.43 -15.40 7.32
CA ASN A 70 13.74 -15.51 5.88
C ASN A 70 13.01 -16.68 5.18
N GLU A 71 12.74 -17.77 5.89
CA GLU A 71 11.94 -18.89 5.37
C GLU A 71 10.42 -18.63 5.46
N GLY A 72 10.04 -17.56 6.16
CA GLY A 72 8.65 -17.18 6.37
C GLY A 72 7.97 -16.71 5.10
N TYR A 73 6.64 -16.79 5.11
CA TYR A 73 5.81 -16.27 4.04
C TYR A 73 6.05 -14.76 3.85
N SER A 74 6.27 -14.35 2.60
CA SER A 74 6.30 -12.94 2.22
C SER A 74 4.86 -12.46 2.06
N PHE A 75 4.42 -11.40 2.75
CA PHE A 75 3.01 -10.97 2.67
C PHE A 75 2.70 -10.04 1.49
N GLY A 76 3.65 -9.17 1.13
CA GLY A 76 3.53 -8.25 0.01
C GLY A 76 3.55 -8.91 -1.36
N TRP A 77 3.00 -8.22 -2.36
CA TRP A 77 3.13 -8.58 -3.76
C TRP A 77 4.32 -7.87 -4.42
N VAL A 78 5.22 -8.65 -5.02
CA VAL A 78 6.38 -8.14 -5.77
C VAL A 78 6.22 -8.52 -7.24
N ASN A 79 6.34 -7.55 -8.14
CA ASN A 79 6.28 -7.81 -9.58
C ASN A 79 7.68 -8.03 -10.16
N TYR A 80 8.23 -9.24 -10.05
CA TYR A 80 9.60 -9.53 -10.50
C TYR A 80 9.86 -9.15 -11.96
N LYS A 81 8.84 -9.27 -12.83
CA LYS A 81 8.93 -8.95 -14.26
C LYS A 81 9.17 -7.46 -14.53
N ALA A 82 8.71 -6.58 -13.64
CA ALA A 82 8.88 -5.13 -13.79
C ALA A 82 10.36 -4.70 -13.66
N PHE A 83 11.21 -5.49 -12.99
CA PHE A 83 12.61 -5.13 -12.73
C PHE A 83 13.55 -5.42 -13.91
N SER A 84 13.14 -6.27 -14.84
CA SER A 84 13.92 -6.62 -16.04
C SER A 84 13.45 -5.90 -17.30
N GLY A 85 12.29 -5.23 -17.24
CA GLY A 85 11.73 -4.46 -18.34
C GLY A 85 12.45 -3.14 -18.60
N GLN A 86 12.17 -2.56 -19.76
CA GLN A 86 12.44 -1.14 -19.96
C GLN A 86 11.52 -0.32 -19.05
N VAL A 87 11.98 0.87 -18.67
CA VAL A 87 11.16 1.82 -17.91
C VAL A 87 9.91 2.14 -18.73
N ASP A 88 8.74 1.82 -18.18
CA ASP A 88 7.45 2.11 -18.78
C ASP A 88 7.16 3.61 -18.75
N ALA A 89 6.54 4.14 -19.82
CA ALA A 89 6.29 5.56 -19.97
C ALA A 89 5.14 6.07 -19.08
N HIS A 90 4.23 5.20 -18.66
CA HIS A 90 3.05 5.49 -17.85
C HIS A 90 3.30 5.20 -16.37
N MET A 91 3.73 3.98 -16.03
CA MET A 91 4.01 3.58 -14.64
C MET A 91 4.82 2.28 -14.57
N ASN A 92 5.79 2.24 -13.66
CA ASN A 92 6.60 1.06 -13.40
C ASN A 92 6.06 0.29 -12.18
N ALA A 93 5.19 -0.69 -12.46
CA ALA A 93 4.45 -1.45 -11.45
C ALA A 93 5.30 -2.49 -10.70
N PHE A 94 6.30 -2.08 -9.90
CA PHE A 94 7.17 -2.99 -9.13
C PHE A 94 6.47 -3.77 -8.00
N GLY A 95 5.21 -3.41 -7.68
CA GLY A 95 4.48 -3.92 -6.52
C GLY A 95 4.79 -3.15 -5.23
N GLY A 96 4.57 -3.80 -4.10
CA GLY A 96 4.89 -3.35 -2.75
C GLY A 96 3.73 -3.37 -1.78
N GLU A 97 3.94 -4.02 -0.64
CA GLU A 97 2.98 -4.16 0.44
C GLU A 97 2.46 -2.84 1.01
N ASN A 98 3.21 -1.74 0.94
CA ASN A 98 2.71 -0.41 1.30
C ASN A 98 3.48 0.68 0.54
N ARG A 99 2.76 1.47 -0.28
CA ARG A 99 3.31 2.56 -1.10
C ARG A 99 2.56 3.87 -0.91
N LEU A 100 3.26 4.99 -1.07
CA LEU A 100 2.68 6.33 -1.04
C LEU A 100 2.41 6.84 -2.45
N TRP A 101 1.18 7.26 -2.68
CA TRP A 101 0.70 7.96 -3.86
C TRP A 101 0.25 9.37 -3.49
N LEU A 102 0.10 10.22 -4.50
CA LEU A 102 -0.54 11.53 -4.34
C LEU A 102 -1.82 11.57 -5.16
N GLY A 103 -2.84 12.23 -4.65
CA GLY A 103 -4.05 12.54 -5.39
C GLY A 103 -4.18 14.05 -5.67
N PRO A 104 -5.14 14.44 -6.53
CA PRO A 104 -6.05 13.53 -7.20
C PRO A 104 -5.43 12.90 -8.45
N GLU A 105 -5.81 11.65 -8.74
CA GLU A 105 -5.36 10.96 -9.96
C GLU A 105 -6.04 11.51 -11.21
N GLY A 106 -7.37 11.67 -11.18
CA GLY A 106 -8.14 12.44 -12.16
C GLY A 106 -8.63 13.78 -11.63
N GLY A 107 -9.68 14.33 -12.21
CA GLY A 107 -10.28 15.59 -11.74
C GLY A 107 -9.56 16.87 -12.20
N LYS A 108 -10.21 18.01 -11.90
CA LYS A 108 -9.76 19.36 -12.33
C LYS A 108 -8.36 19.77 -11.85
N PHE A 109 -7.82 19.03 -10.88
CA PHE A 109 -6.53 19.28 -10.26
C PHE A 109 -5.64 18.03 -10.29
N SER A 110 -5.87 17.11 -11.25
CA SER A 110 -5.06 15.90 -11.40
C SER A 110 -3.57 16.21 -11.40
N LEU A 111 -2.77 15.33 -10.80
CA LEU A 111 -1.30 15.36 -10.87
C LEU A 111 -0.72 14.43 -11.95
N TYR A 112 -1.57 13.77 -12.76
CA TYR A 112 -1.21 12.65 -13.63
C TYR A 112 -1.55 12.89 -15.10
N PHE A 113 -2.14 14.04 -15.42
CA PHE A 113 -2.51 14.44 -16.77
C PHE A 113 -1.95 15.83 -17.06
N GLU A 114 -1.39 16.00 -18.25
CA GLU A 114 -1.01 17.32 -18.75
C GLU A 114 -2.25 18.24 -18.89
N PRO A 115 -2.11 19.55 -18.69
CA PRO A 115 -3.24 20.48 -18.79
C PRO A 115 -3.99 20.38 -20.13
N GLY A 116 -5.29 20.12 -20.05
CA GLY A 116 -6.17 20.02 -21.22
C GLY A 116 -6.16 18.66 -21.93
N ALA A 117 -5.31 17.71 -21.51
CA ALA A 117 -5.30 16.37 -22.07
C ALA A 117 -6.57 15.59 -21.73
N GLU A 118 -7.05 14.79 -22.67
CA GLU A 118 -8.18 13.88 -22.40
C GLU A 118 -7.76 12.85 -21.33
N MET A 119 -8.61 12.61 -20.34
CA MET A 119 -8.32 11.67 -19.24
C MET A 119 -8.55 10.21 -19.67
N VAL A 120 -7.66 9.74 -20.55
CA VAL A 120 -7.57 8.38 -21.06
C VAL A 120 -6.19 7.79 -20.79
N PHE A 121 -6.04 6.47 -20.85
CA PHE A 121 -4.82 5.77 -20.46
C PHE A 121 -3.58 6.30 -21.20
N ASP A 122 -3.69 6.54 -22.51
CA ASP A 122 -2.60 7.06 -23.36
C ASP A 122 -2.02 8.41 -22.89
N ASN A 123 -2.80 9.21 -22.15
CA ASN A 123 -2.37 10.51 -21.62
C ASN A 123 -2.04 10.47 -20.12
N TRP A 124 -2.34 9.37 -19.44
CA TRP A 124 -2.10 9.23 -18.01
C TRP A 124 -0.64 8.93 -17.74
N LYS A 125 -0.03 9.59 -16.76
CA LYS A 125 1.36 9.32 -16.40
C LYS A 125 1.62 9.52 -14.92
N THR A 126 2.31 8.56 -14.32
CA THR A 126 2.79 8.70 -12.94
C THR A 126 3.96 9.69 -12.89
N PRO A 127 3.92 10.69 -11.98
CA PRO A 127 5.05 11.59 -11.78
C PRO A 127 6.34 10.84 -11.41
N ALA A 128 7.45 11.20 -12.04
CA ALA A 128 8.75 10.58 -11.81
C ALA A 128 9.17 10.53 -10.32
N PRO A 129 8.90 11.56 -9.48
CA PRO A 129 9.19 11.49 -8.04
C PRO A 129 8.46 10.38 -7.26
N ILE A 130 7.37 9.84 -7.81
CA ILE A 130 6.55 8.76 -7.24
C ILE A 130 6.92 7.41 -7.89
N ASP A 131 7.34 7.41 -9.16
CA ASP A 131 7.55 6.19 -9.94
C ASP A 131 9.02 5.73 -10.00
N THR A 132 9.91 6.58 -10.50
CA THR A 132 11.25 6.19 -10.97
C THR A 132 12.39 6.81 -10.18
N GLU A 133 12.16 7.91 -9.48
CA GLU A 133 13.20 8.60 -8.74
C GLU A 133 13.36 8.07 -7.30
N ALA A 134 14.61 7.91 -6.87
CA ALA A 134 14.93 7.52 -5.50
C ALA A 134 14.56 8.60 -4.47
N TRP A 135 14.32 8.13 -3.24
CA TRP A 135 14.09 8.94 -2.05
C TRP A 135 15.36 9.05 -1.22
N LYS A 136 15.53 10.19 -0.54
CA LYS A 136 16.68 10.43 0.34
C LYS A 136 16.43 9.81 1.69
N VAL A 137 17.31 8.91 2.14
CA VAL A 137 17.31 8.45 3.53
C VAL A 137 17.87 9.57 4.42
N THR A 138 17.12 9.95 5.46
CA THR A 138 17.50 11.01 6.40
C THR A 138 17.86 10.45 7.77
N ASN A 139 17.31 9.30 8.14
CA ASN A 139 17.66 8.58 9.37
C ASN A 139 17.38 7.08 9.21
N GLN A 140 18.13 6.23 9.91
CA GLN A 140 17.92 4.78 9.90
C GLN A 140 18.36 4.16 11.24
N SER A 141 17.53 3.27 11.77
CA SER A 141 17.80 2.37 12.90
C SER A 141 17.46 0.93 12.50
N SER A 142 17.57 -0.02 13.43
CA SER A 142 17.16 -1.41 13.19
C SER A 142 15.65 -1.58 13.05
N ASP A 143 14.86 -0.69 13.66
CA ASP A 143 13.40 -0.77 13.72
C ASP A 143 12.68 0.30 12.89
N ALA A 144 13.38 1.32 12.40
CA ALA A 144 12.78 2.41 11.63
C ALA A 144 13.70 3.00 10.56
N ILE A 145 13.10 3.61 9.55
CA ILE A 145 13.78 4.41 8.54
C ILE A 145 12.95 5.65 8.22
N SER A 146 13.64 6.79 8.10
CA SER A 146 13.06 8.07 7.68
C SER A 146 13.57 8.41 6.29
N LEU A 147 12.64 8.71 5.38
CA LEU A 147 12.91 9.05 3.99
C LEU A 147 12.23 10.37 3.63
N GLN A 148 12.81 11.07 2.66
CA GLN A 148 12.36 12.37 2.23
C GLN A 148 12.39 12.50 0.71
N LYS A 149 11.39 13.19 0.16
CA LYS A 149 11.32 13.51 -1.27
C LYS A 149 10.79 14.91 -1.51
N GLU A 150 11.62 15.74 -2.14
CA GLU A 150 11.19 17.00 -2.73
C GLU A 150 10.59 16.72 -4.11
N MET A 151 9.48 17.38 -4.42
CA MET A 151 8.79 17.22 -5.70
C MET A 151 8.36 18.57 -6.26
N LYS A 152 8.42 18.67 -7.58
CA LYS A 152 7.88 19.78 -8.35
C LYS A 152 6.88 19.21 -9.35
N LEU A 153 5.59 19.44 -9.12
CA LEU A 153 4.50 18.84 -9.88
C LEU A 153 3.64 19.94 -10.49
N THR A 154 3.08 19.71 -11.67
CA THR A 154 2.10 20.61 -12.28
C THR A 154 0.77 19.90 -12.30
N ASN A 155 -0.27 20.52 -11.75
CA ASN A 155 -1.60 19.95 -11.81
C ASN A 155 -2.30 20.26 -13.14
N TYR A 156 -3.42 19.59 -13.41
CA TYR A 156 -4.19 19.74 -14.64
C TYR A 156 -4.69 21.16 -14.93
N LYS A 157 -4.76 22.04 -13.92
CA LYS A 157 -5.07 23.47 -14.10
C LYS A 157 -3.85 24.29 -14.54
N GLY A 158 -2.67 23.69 -14.61
CA GLY A 158 -1.39 24.35 -14.88
C GLY A 158 -0.77 25.02 -13.65
N THR A 159 -1.23 24.68 -12.44
CA THR A 159 -0.60 25.22 -11.22
C THR A 159 0.64 24.39 -10.87
N GLU A 160 1.78 25.07 -10.80
CA GLU A 160 3.05 24.48 -10.36
C GLU A 160 3.11 24.42 -8.82
N MET A 161 3.34 23.22 -8.29
CA MET A 161 3.35 22.91 -6.88
C MET A 161 4.75 22.43 -6.47
N GLN A 162 5.33 23.08 -5.47
CA GLN A 162 6.57 22.64 -4.84
C GLN A 162 6.19 22.04 -3.49
N LEU A 163 6.56 20.79 -3.26
CA LEU A 163 6.19 20.08 -2.04
C LEU A 163 7.32 19.19 -1.55
N LEU A 164 7.23 18.86 -0.27
CA LEU A 164 8.12 17.94 0.40
C LEU A 164 7.28 16.85 1.06
N VAL A 165 7.69 15.60 0.88
CA VAL A 165 7.09 14.47 1.60
C VAL A 165 8.14 13.86 2.51
N ASP A 166 7.82 13.82 3.80
CA ASP A 166 8.56 13.04 4.80
C ASP A 166 7.80 11.75 5.09
N ARG A 167 8.50 10.61 5.05
CA ARG A 167 7.93 9.28 5.28
C ARG A 167 8.78 8.51 6.26
N ILE A 168 8.17 8.09 7.36
CA ILE A 168 8.80 7.24 8.37
C ILE A 168 8.13 5.87 8.31
N ILE A 169 8.93 4.82 8.14
CA ILE A 169 8.47 3.43 8.23
C ILE A 169 9.08 2.82 9.48
N LYS A 170 8.25 2.24 10.34
CA LYS A 170 8.66 1.63 11.60
C LYS A 170 8.01 0.27 11.79
N ILE A 171 8.81 -0.77 12.04
CA ILE A 171 8.31 -2.06 12.49
C ILE A 171 7.90 -1.98 13.97
N LEU A 172 6.83 -2.68 14.33
CA LEU A 172 6.24 -2.66 15.66
C LEU A 172 6.57 -3.96 16.40
N ASP A 173 6.81 -3.85 17.71
CA ASP A 173 6.90 -5.03 18.56
C ASP A 173 5.50 -5.59 18.91
N LYS A 174 5.46 -6.82 19.43
CA LYS A 174 4.22 -7.51 19.78
C LYS A 174 3.37 -6.71 20.80
N GLN A 175 4.00 -6.00 21.74
CA GLN A 175 3.28 -5.23 22.75
C GLN A 175 2.60 -4.00 22.13
N GLN A 176 3.30 -3.29 21.25
CA GLN A 176 2.76 -2.18 20.47
C GLN A 176 1.59 -2.64 19.60
N ILE A 177 1.73 -3.77 18.91
CA ILE A 177 0.65 -4.33 18.07
C ILE A 177 -0.60 -4.63 18.91
N GLN A 178 -0.46 -5.32 20.03
CA GLN A 178 -1.58 -5.63 20.94
C GLN A 178 -2.24 -4.35 21.49
N THR A 179 -1.43 -3.36 21.84
CA THR A 179 -1.91 -2.07 22.38
C THR A 179 -2.69 -1.29 21.31
N ASN A 180 -2.14 -1.17 20.11
CA ASN A 180 -2.76 -0.42 19.01
C ASN A 180 -4.10 -1.03 18.59
N LEU A 181 -4.19 -2.36 18.55
CA LEU A 181 -5.39 -3.07 18.12
C LEU A 181 -6.37 -3.37 19.27
N GLY A 182 -5.94 -3.24 20.53
CA GLY A 182 -6.74 -3.65 21.68
C GLY A 182 -7.07 -5.15 21.67
N VAL A 183 -6.10 -5.98 21.26
CA VAL A 183 -6.21 -7.45 21.18
C VAL A 183 -5.12 -8.12 22.01
N THR A 184 -5.37 -9.37 22.39
CA THR A 184 -4.34 -10.26 22.95
C THR A 184 -3.95 -11.29 21.89
N VAL A 185 -2.66 -11.46 21.67
CA VAL A 185 -2.09 -12.41 20.71
C VAL A 185 -1.41 -13.51 21.50
N ASP A 186 -2.03 -14.68 21.57
CA ASP A 186 -1.45 -15.84 22.24
C ASP A 186 -0.23 -16.41 21.48
N THR A 187 0.32 -17.53 21.96
CA THR A 187 1.52 -18.16 21.39
C THR A 187 1.24 -19.00 20.15
N SER A 188 -0.04 -19.28 19.84
CA SER A 188 -0.46 -20.01 18.64
C SER A 188 -0.54 -19.11 17.40
N ILE A 189 -0.37 -17.80 17.58
CA ILE A 189 -0.43 -16.78 16.54
C ILE A 189 0.93 -16.11 16.41
N LYS A 190 1.44 -16.10 15.19
CA LYS A 190 2.61 -15.31 14.78
C LYS A 190 2.11 -14.01 14.17
N VAL A 191 2.86 -12.94 14.39
CA VAL A 191 2.43 -11.60 13.98
C VAL A 191 3.61 -10.77 13.53
N VAL A 192 3.43 -10.01 12.45
CA VAL A 192 4.26 -8.88 12.07
C VAL A 192 3.37 -7.66 11.92
N GLY A 193 3.88 -6.48 12.28
CA GLY A 193 3.19 -5.24 12.03
C GLY A 193 4.18 -4.09 11.84
N TYR A 194 3.81 -3.13 11.02
CA TYR A 194 4.56 -1.89 10.84
C TYR A 194 3.61 -0.72 10.63
N GLN A 195 4.13 0.47 10.83
CA GLN A 195 3.43 1.73 10.62
C GLN A 195 4.23 2.62 9.67
N THR A 196 3.51 3.29 8.78
CA THR A 196 4.01 4.42 8.01
C THR A 196 3.41 5.72 8.56
N SER A 197 4.25 6.73 8.76
CA SER A 197 3.83 8.09 9.09
C SER A 197 4.29 9.00 7.96
N ASN A 198 3.34 9.61 7.27
CA ASN A 198 3.57 10.39 6.07
C ASN A 198 3.19 11.84 6.33
N VAL A 199 4.04 12.78 5.97
CA VAL A 199 3.82 14.21 6.15
C VAL A 199 4.04 14.89 4.81
N LEU A 200 2.98 15.53 4.31
CA LEU A 200 3.00 16.36 3.11
C LEU A 200 3.13 17.82 3.51
N ILE A 201 4.13 18.52 2.98
CA ILE A 201 4.45 19.90 3.32
C ILE A 201 4.39 20.75 2.05
N ASN A 202 3.70 21.88 2.11
CA ASN A 202 3.72 22.86 1.04
C ASN A 202 5.04 23.66 1.09
N LYS A 203 5.89 23.50 0.07
CA LYS A 203 7.14 24.26 -0.08
C LYS A 203 7.06 25.34 -1.15
N GLY A 204 5.90 25.50 -1.78
CA GLY A 204 5.63 26.54 -2.74
C GLY A 204 5.38 27.91 -2.10
N PRO A 205 5.38 28.97 -2.90
CA PRO A 205 5.17 30.34 -2.42
C PRO A 205 3.69 30.71 -2.22
N PHE A 206 2.75 29.83 -2.59
CA PHE A 206 1.30 30.09 -2.55
C PHE A 206 0.55 29.05 -1.73
N GLU A 207 -0.61 29.45 -1.20
CA GLU A 207 -1.53 28.57 -0.49
C GLU A 207 -2.25 27.60 -1.45
N TRP A 208 -2.47 26.37 -0.98
CA TRP A 208 -3.28 25.37 -1.67
C TRP A 208 -4.75 25.54 -1.30
N THR A 209 -5.55 25.88 -2.30
CA THR A 209 -6.97 26.24 -2.18
C THR A 209 -7.76 25.60 -3.30
N ASP A 210 -9.08 25.62 -3.22
CA ASP A 210 -9.97 25.13 -4.28
C ASP A 210 -9.80 25.85 -5.63
N SER A 211 -9.07 26.96 -5.65
CA SER A 211 -8.69 27.68 -6.87
C SER A 211 -7.32 27.27 -7.42
N THR A 212 -6.38 26.82 -6.59
CA THR A 212 -5.01 26.46 -6.99
C THR A 212 -4.81 24.94 -7.10
N GLY A 213 -5.65 24.16 -6.44
CA GLY A 213 -5.53 22.71 -6.29
C GLY A 213 -4.93 22.33 -4.94
N MET A 214 -5.35 21.18 -4.42
CA MET A 214 -4.92 20.66 -3.12
C MET A 214 -4.58 19.19 -3.31
N PRO A 215 -3.32 18.77 -3.22
CA PRO A 215 -2.98 17.37 -3.24
C PRO A 215 -3.54 16.66 -2.00
N CYS A 216 -3.71 15.34 -2.09
CA CYS A 216 -3.90 14.47 -0.92
C CYS A 216 -2.86 13.34 -0.94
N MET A 217 -2.62 12.70 0.20
CA MET A 217 -1.86 11.46 0.26
C MET A 217 -2.80 10.28 0.09
N TRP A 218 -2.34 9.24 -0.59
CA TRP A 218 -3.07 7.99 -0.76
C TRP A 218 -2.10 6.84 -0.53
N ILE A 219 -2.39 6.01 0.47
CA ILE A 219 -1.57 4.86 0.82
C ILE A 219 -2.26 3.62 0.25
N LEU A 220 -1.51 2.83 -0.52
CA LEU A 220 -2.01 1.63 -1.20
C LEU A 220 -1.18 0.44 -0.75
N ASP A 221 -1.86 -0.61 -0.29
CA ASP A 221 -1.21 -1.82 0.18
C ASP A 221 -1.42 -2.97 -0.80
N MET A 222 -0.37 -3.44 -1.47
CA MET A 222 -0.51 -4.52 -2.47
C MET A 222 -0.17 -5.88 -1.85
N PHE A 223 -1.19 -6.72 -1.72
CA PHE A 223 -1.07 -8.04 -1.13
C PHE A 223 -1.27 -9.16 -2.16
N LYS A 224 -0.73 -10.34 -1.85
CA LYS A 224 -0.91 -11.54 -2.68
C LYS A 224 -2.29 -12.17 -2.45
N PRO A 225 -3.09 -12.42 -3.51
CA PRO A 225 -4.39 -13.06 -3.38
C PRO A 225 -4.26 -14.58 -3.44
N THR A 226 -5.24 -15.27 -2.87
CA THR A 226 -5.56 -16.66 -3.16
C THR A 226 -7.01 -16.77 -3.64
N PRO A 227 -7.42 -17.90 -4.22
CA PRO A 227 -8.85 -18.14 -4.52
C PRO A 227 -9.80 -17.97 -3.33
N ALA A 228 -9.29 -18.01 -2.09
CA ALA A 228 -10.05 -17.91 -0.86
C ALA A 228 -9.91 -16.55 -0.15
N THR A 229 -9.26 -15.55 -0.75
CA THR A 229 -9.09 -14.22 -0.17
C THR A 229 -10.39 -13.41 -0.24
N VAL A 230 -10.81 -12.89 0.92
CA VAL A 230 -11.94 -11.96 1.06
C VAL A 230 -11.47 -10.72 1.80
N ILE A 231 -11.65 -9.55 1.18
CA ILE A 231 -11.47 -8.25 1.83
C ILE A 231 -12.72 -7.97 2.68
N VAL A 232 -12.49 -7.47 3.89
CA VAL A 232 -13.50 -7.09 4.87
C VAL A 232 -13.34 -5.62 5.18
N VAL A 233 -14.38 -4.83 4.92
CA VAL A 233 -14.39 -3.39 5.16
C VAL A 233 -15.54 -3.04 6.10
N PRO A 234 -15.29 -2.94 7.42
CA PRO A 234 -16.26 -2.40 8.35
C PRO A 234 -16.52 -0.92 8.06
N PHE A 235 -17.78 -0.51 8.19
CA PHE A 235 -18.21 0.87 8.08
C PHE A 235 -19.21 1.21 9.20
N LYS A 236 -19.49 2.50 9.40
CA LYS A 236 -20.51 2.95 10.37
C LYS A 236 -21.89 2.55 9.87
N ASP A 237 -22.75 2.10 10.78
CA ASP A 237 -24.10 1.64 10.45
C ASP A 237 -24.79 2.53 9.39
N ALA A 238 -25.18 1.88 8.29
CA ALA A 238 -25.91 2.50 7.20
C ALA A 238 -27.33 2.90 7.63
N GLY A 239 -27.90 2.26 8.65
CA GLY A 239 -29.29 2.45 9.05
C GLY A 239 -30.22 2.19 7.86
N THR A 240 -30.97 3.21 7.45
CA THR A 240 -31.87 3.17 6.28
C THR A 240 -31.31 3.85 5.04
N GLU A 241 -30.04 4.29 5.07
CA GLU A 241 -29.43 4.97 3.93
C GLU A 241 -29.19 3.98 2.77
N PRO A 242 -29.41 4.40 1.52
CA PRO A 242 -29.10 3.56 0.38
C PRO A 242 -27.59 3.33 0.30
N PHE A 243 -27.19 2.12 -0.09
CA PHE A 243 -25.79 1.69 -0.05
C PHE A 243 -24.85 2.55 -0.91
N ASN A 244 -25.36 3.18 -1.99
CA ASN A 244 -24.58 4.12 -2.81
C ASN A 244 -24.22 5.45 -2.09
N LYS A 245 -24.72 5.68 -0.87
CA LYS A 245 -24.25 6.75 0.04
C LYS A 245 -23.16 6.28 0.99
N VAL A 246 -23.05 4.97 1.17
CA VAL A 246 -22.01 4.33 1.97
C VAL A 246 -20.78 4.07 1.13
N ALA A 247 -20.97 3.50 -0.06
CA ALA A 247 -19.88 3.03 -0.90
C ALA A 247 -20.07 3.36 -2.39
N THR A 248 -18.97 3.70 -3.05
CA THR A 248 -18.83 3.71 -4.50
C THR A 248 -18.34 2.34 -4.95
N THR A 249 -19.05 1.66 -5.86
CA THR A 249 -18.76 0.26 -6.26
C THR A 249 -18.56 0.07 -7.76
N ASN A 250 -18.41 1.17 -8.50
CA ASN A 250 -18.46 1.16 -9.96
C ASN A 250 -17.29 1.88 -10.66
N TYR A 251 -16.15 2.02 -9.98
CA TYR A 251 -14.94 2.67 -10.52
C TYR A 251 -14.50 2.11 -11.89
N PHE A 252 -14.66 0.80 -12.13
CA PHE A 252 -14.34 0.13 -13.39
C PHE A 252 -15.57 -0.55 -14.01
N GLY A 253 -16.76 0.00 -13.77
CA GLY A 253 -18.03 -0.70 -13.92
C GLY A 253 -18.46 -1.35 -12.60
N GLU A 254 -19.76 -1.62 -12.47
CA GLU A 254 -20.35 -2.16 -11.24
C GLU A 254 -19.75 -3.52 -10.89
N ILE A 255 -19.29 -3.66 -9.64
CA ILE A 255 -18.81 -4.95 -9.14
C ILE A 255 -19.98 -5.96 -9.12
N PRO A 256 -19.84 -7.15 -9.74
CA PRO A 256 -20.91 -8.15 -9.75
C PRO A 256 -21.32 -8.59 -8.33
N GLY A 257 -22.62 -8.77 -8.09
CA GLY A 257 -23.15 -9.14 -6.76
C GLY A 257 -22.73 -10.51 -6.22
N ASN A 258 -22.14 -11.38 -7.06
CA ASN A 258 -21.48 -12.61 -6.61
C ASN A 258 -20.01 -12.38 -6.18
N ARG A 259 -19.55 -11.13 -6.15
CA ARG A 259 -18.20 -10.71 -5.76
C ARG A 259 -18.19 -9.62 -4.70
N ILE A 260 -19.31 -8.94 -4.49
CA ILE A 260 -19.51 -7.99 -3.40
C ILE A 260 -20.78 -8.35 -2.62
N LYS A 261 -20.67 -8.40 -1.29
CA LYS A 261 -21.82 -8.52 -0.38
C LYS A 261 -21.66 -7.55 0.77
N HIS A 262 -22.74 -7.17 1.43
CA HIS A 262 -22.66 -6.32 2.60
C HIS A 262 -23.81 -6.59 3.57
N THR A 263 -23.59 -6.25 4.82
CA THR A 263 -24.63 -6.03 5.84
C THR A 263 -24.88 -4.52 5.98
N ASN A 264 -25.45 -4.08 7.11
CA ASN A 264 -25.55 -2.65 7.42
C ASN A 264 -24.25 -2.06 7.98
N GLU A 265 -23.24 -2.88 8.29
CA GLU A 265 -22.01 -2.41 8.96
C GLU A 265 -20.72 -3.00 8.39
N VAL A 266 -20.79 -4.01 7.53
CA VAL A 266 -19.61 -4.70 6.98
C VAL A 266 -19.81 -4.99 5.51
N LEU A 267 -18.78 -4.71 4.71
CA LEU A 267 -18.70 -5.05 3.30
C LEU A 267 -17.68 -6.19 3.10
N TYR A 268 -18.06 -7.17 2.30
CA TYR A 268 -17.22 -8.26 1.83
C TYR A 268 -16.93 -8.12 0.34
N PHE A 269 -15.67 -8.24 -0.04
CA PHE A 269 -15.24 -8.17 -1.43
C PHE A 269 -14.31 -9.33 -1.78
N LYS A 270 -14.69 -10.14 -2.76
CA LYS A 270 -13.92 -11.31 -3.19
C LYS A 270 -12.68 -10.88 -3.97
N ALA A 271 -11.50 -11.14 -3.41
CA ALA A 271 -10.23 -10.64 -3.92
C ALA A 271 -9.30 -11.77 -4.37
N ASP A 272 -9.76 -12.56 -5.34
CA ASP A 272 -9.08 -13.78 -5.82
C ASP A 272 -8.13 -13.55 -7.01
N GLY A 273 -7.92 -12.30 -7.43
CA GLY A 273 -7.09 -11.99 -8.59
C GLY A 273 -7.75 -12.27 -9.96
N LYS A 274 -9.05 -12.62 -10.02
CA LYS A 274 -9.71 -13.10 -11.25
C LYS A 274 -10.75 -12.15 -11.84
N SER A 275 -11.03 -11.02 -11.20
CA SER A 275 -12.02 -10.04 -11.68
C SER A 275 -11.64 -8.65 -11.27
N ARG A 276 -11.38 -7.75 -12.23
CA ARG A 276 -11.09 -6.36 -11.90
C ARG A 276 -12.30 -5.72 -11.21
N GLY A 277 -12.07 -5.06 -10.08
CA GLY A 277 -13.11 -4.36 -9.35
C GLY A 277 -12.52 -3.45 -8.30
N LYS A 278 -13.09 -2.26 -8.12
CA LYS A 278 -12.69 -1.30 -7.10
C LYS A 278 -13.90 -0.72 -6.42
N LEU A 279 -13.81 -0.59 -5.11
CA LEU A 279 -14.79 0.10 -4.28
C LEU A 279 -14.12 1.19 -3.45
N GLY A 280 -14.95 2.09 -2.93
CA GLY A 280 -14.55 3.08 -1.94
C GLY A 280 -15.65 3.34 -0.93
N ILE A 281 -15.29 3.60 0.33
CA ILE A 281 -16.21 3.99 1.40
C ILE A 281 -16.12 5.49 1.61
N THR A 282 -17.27 6.15 1.66
CA THR A 282 -17.34 7.60 1.85
C THR A 282 -16.80 7.99 3.23
N PRO A 283 -16.20 9.19 3.38
CA PRO A 283 -15.56 9.60 4.64
C PRO A 283 -16.51 9.57 5.84
N GLY A 284 -17.77 9.95 5.64
CA GLY A 284 -18.80 9.93 6.68
C GLY A 284 -19.07 8.54 7.25
N LYS A 285 -18.91 7.49 6.43
CA LYS A 285 -19.18 6.08 6.79
C LYS A 285 -17.93 5.27 7.06
N ALA A 286 -16.76 5.70 6.63
CA ALA A 286 -15.52 5.01 6.87
C ALA A 286 -15.23 4.82 8.37
N LYS A 287 -14.81 3.61 8.75
CA LYS A 287 -14.11 3.33 10.00
C LYS A 287 -12.60 3.37 9.73
N PRO A 288 -11.76 3.68 10.73
CA PRO A 288 -10.30 3.76 10.57
C PRO A 288 -9.62 2.38 10.54
N LEU A 289 -10.25 1.42 9.85
CA LEU A 289 -9.88 0.01 9.84
C LEU A 289 -10.45 -0.67 8.59
N ALA A 290 -9.63 -1.47 7.93
CA ALA A 290 -10.05 -2.47 6.94
C ALA A 290 -9.14 -3.70 7.04
N GLY A 291 -9.40 -4.73 6.26
CA GLY A 291 -8.50 -5.87 6.22
C GLY A 291 -8.97 -6.97 5.29
N SER A 292 -8.36 -8.14 5.40
CA SER A 292 -8.73 -9.31 4.62
C SER A 292 -8.44 -10.60 5.38
N TYR A 293 -9.09 -11.66 4.97
CA TYR A 293 -8.75 -13.00 5.40
C TYR A 293 -8.52 -13.90 4.18
N ASP A 294 -7.36 -14.55 4.16
CA ASP A 294 -7.03 -15.61 3.23
C ASP A 294 -7.14 -16.95 3.96
N ALA A 295 -8.22 -17.67 3.71
CA ALA A 295 -8.48 -18.96 4.34
C ALA A 295 -7.54 -20.07 3.86
N GLN A 296 -6.93 -19.93 2.68
CA GLN A 296 -6.00 -20.92 2.15
C GLN A 296 -4.65 -20.82 2.88
N SER A 297 -4.12 -19.61 3.05
CA SER A 297 -2.84 -19.40 3.74
C SER A 297 -2.99 -19.15 5.24
N LYS A 298 -4.23 -19.07 5.74
CA LYS A 298 -4.58 -18.75 7.13
C LYS A 298 -3.96 -17.43 7.60
N VAL A 299 -4.06 -16.41 6.75
CA VAL A 299 -3.53 -15.06 7.02
C VAL A 299 -4.70 -14.11 7.23
N LEU A 300 -4.75 -13.50 8.41
CA LEU A 300 -5.63 -12.37 8.71
C LEU A 300 -4.80 -11.08 8.61
N THR A 301 -5.15 -10.24 7.65
CA THR A 301 -4.51 -8.94 7.43
C THR A 301 -5.40 -7.85 7.99
N ILE A 302 -4.82 -6.94 8.77
CA ILE A 302 -5.49 -5.77 9.31
C ILE A 302 -4.74 -4.52 8.86
N THR A 303 -5.46 -3.52 8.37
CA THR A 303 -4.93 -2.18 8.12
C THR A 303 -5.65 -1.17 8.99
N MET A 304 -4.91 -0.25 9.60
CA MET A 304 -5.43 0.86 10.40
C MET A 304 -4.88 2.18 9.87
N PHE A 305 -5.70 3.21 9.84
CA PHE A 305 -5.32 4.47 9.21
C PHE A 305 -6.15 5.64 9.72
N ASP A 306 -5.65 6.85 9.51
CA ASP A 306 -6.37 8.07 9.86
C ASP A 306 -7.61 8.26 8.94
N VAL A 307 -8.73 8.68 9.53
CA VAL A 307 -9.95 9.07 8.80
C VAL A 307 -10.54 10.30 9.48
N ASP A 308 -10.80 11.35 8.70
CA ASP A 308 -11.57 12.50 9.15
C ASP A 308 -12.94 12.53 8.47
N PRO A 309 -14.03 12.13 9.16
CA PRO A 309 -15.35 12.04 8.54
C PRO A 309 -15.95 13.40 8.16
N GLY A 310 -15.42 14.51 8.69
CA GLY A 310 -15.90 15.87 8.41
C GLY A 310 -15.09 16.60 7.35
N ALA A 311 -13.96 16.05 6.92
CA ALA A 311 -13.07 16.69 5.96
C ALA A 311 -13.47 16.46 4.50
N LYS A 312 -12.79 17.17 3.60
CA LYS A 312 -13.03 17.11 2.15
C LYS A 312 -12.07 16.10 1.51
N TYR A 313 -12.62 15.11 0.81
CA TYR A 313 -11.85 14.06 0.13
C TYR A 313 -11.95 14.20 -1.39
N LEU A 314 -10.82 14.07 -2.07
CA LEU A 314 -10.75 14.30 -3.52
C LEU A 314 -11.26 13.11 -4.31
N ASN A 315 -12.13 13.37 -5.28
CA ASN A 315 -12.49 12.38 -6.29
C ASN A 315 -11.25 12.02 -7.13
N GLN A 316 -11.01 10.73 -7.32
CA GLN A 316 -9.84 10.20 -8.00
C GLN A 316 -10.14 9.80 -9.45
N GLU A 317 -11.41 9.85 -9.88
CA GLU A 317 -11.83 9.31 -11.17
C GLU A 317 -11.37 10.19 -12.34
N TRP A 318 -11.13 9.53 -13.48
CA TRP A 318 -10.63 10.15 -14.71
C TRP A 318 -11.71 10.90 -15.46
N ASN A 319 -12.17 12.00 -14.87
CA ASN A 319 -13.07 12.97 -15.50
C ASN A 319 -12.94 14.34 -14.79
N THR A 320 -13.43 15.40 -15.42
CA THR A 320 -13.48 16.74 -14.82
C THR A 320 -14.89 17.19 -14.45
N THR A 321 -15.89 16.33 -14.68
CA THR A 321 -17.32 16.64 -14.51
C THR A 321 -17.81 16.41 -13.09
N LYS A 322 -17.23 15.44 -12.37
CA LYS A 322 -17.61 15.15 -10.98
C LYS A 322 -17.14 16.27 -10.03
N PRO A 323 -17.87 16.51 -8.93
CA PRO A 323 -17.41 17.44 -7.90
C PRO A 323 -16.05 17.00 -7.34
N SER A 324 -15.12 17.94 -7.17
CA SER A 324 -13.78 17.62 -6.65
C SER A 324 -13.83 16.93 -5.29
N PHE A 325 -14.80 17.28 -4.43
CA PHE A 325 -14.94 16.74 -3.08
C PHE A 325 -15.96 15.61 -2.97
N SER A 326 -15.92 14.68 -3.94
CA SER A 326 -16.76 13.47 -3.96
C SER A 326 -15.94 12.20 -3.82
N GLY A 327 -14.75 12.30 -3.22
CA GLY A 327 -13.85 11.16 -3.02
C GLY A 327 -14.23 10.28 -1.84
N ASP A 328 -13.68 9.07 -1.87
CA ASP A 328 -13.76 8.09 -0.79
C ASP A 328 -12.54 8.19 0.14
N ALA A 329 -12.68 7.72 1.38
CA ALA A 329 -11.61 7.72 2.37
C ALA A 329 -10.86 6.38 2.44
N VAL A 330 -11.54 5.30 2.11
CA VAL A 330 -11.02 3.93 2.17
C VAL A 330 -11.38 3.23 0.88
N ASN A 331 -10.43 2.60 0.22
CA ASN A 331 -10.69 1.86 -1.00
C ASN A 331 -10.21 0.41 -0.89
N ALA A 332 -10.82 -0.44 -1.70
CA ALA A 332 -10.36 -1.80 -1.90
C ALA A 332 -10.40 -2.13 -3.38
N TYR A 333 -9.37 -2.84 -3.84
CA TYR A 333 -9.19 -3.22 -5.24
C TYR A 333 -8.90 -4.71 -5.35
N ASN A 334 -9.47 -5.36 -6.35
CA ASN A 334 -9.02 -6.67 -6.79
C ASN A 334 -8.52 -6.54 -8.22
N ASP A 335 -7.27 -6.96 -8.46
CA ASP A 335 -6.74 -7.06 -9.80
C ASP A 335 -7.35 -8.25 -10.53
N GLY A 336 -7.61 -8.09 -11.83
CA GLY A 336 -8.11 -9.17 -12.68
C GLY A 336 -7.86 -8.85 -14.14
N PRO A 337 -8.03 -9.84 -15.03
CA PRO A 337 -7.77 -9.64 -16.45
C PRO A 337 -8.57 -8.48 -17.05
N LEU A 338 -7.92 -7.71 -17.92
CA LEU A 338 -8.55 -6.70 -18.77
C LEU A 338 -9.32 -7.38 -19.92
N ALA A 339 -10.05 -6.56 -20.70
CA ALA A 339 -10.84 -7.06 -21.83
C ALA A 339 -10.00 -7.74 -22.92
N ASP A 340 -8.72 -7.37 -23.05
CA ASP A 340 -7.75 -7.98 -23.95
C ASP A 340 -7.05 -9.22 -23.37
N GLY A 341 -7.41 -9.61 -22.14
CA GLY A 341 -6.83 -10.75 -21.42
C GLY A 341 -5.52 -10.46 -20.71
N THR A 342 -4.95 -9.27 -20.85
CA THR A 342 -3.74 -8.87 -20.11
C THR A 342 -4.05 -8.59 -18.65
N GLN A 343 -3.06 -8.77 -17.77
CA GLN A 343 -3.19 -8.53 -16.34
C GLN A 343 -1.84 -8.09 -15.77
N MET A 344 -1.86 -7.10 -14.86
CA MET A 344 -0.66 -6.64 -14.17
C MET A 344 -0.22 -7.61 -13.07
N GLY A 345 -1.19 -8.05 -12.25
CA GLY A 345 -0.99 -8.90 -11.09
C GLY A 345 -0.97 -10.40 -11.38
N PRO A 346 -1.56 -11.22 -10.48
CA PRO A 346 -2.65 -10.83 -9.58
C PRO A 346 -2.18 -10.25 -8.23
N PHE A 347 -2.86 -9.19 -7.77
CA PHE A 347 -2.77 -8.61 -6.43
C PHE A 347 -4.15 -8.13 -5.98
N TYR A 348 -4.30 -7.81 -4.69
CA TYR A 348 -5.41 -7.00 -4.21
C TYR A 348 -4.88 -5.85 -3.37
N GLU A 349 -5.66 -4.77 -3.27
CA GLU A 349 -5.29 -3.61 -2.48
C GLU A 349 -6.32 -3.30 -1.39
N ILE A 350 -5.79 -2.85 -0.26
CA ILE A 350 -6.52 -2.08 0.73
C ILE A 350 -5.83 -0.73 0.82
N GLU A 351 -6.62 0.33 0.83
CA GLU A 351 -6.09 1.66 0.60
C GLU A 351 -6.75 2.67 1.53
N SER A 352 -6.01 3.71 1.90
CA SER A 352 -6.50 4.82 2.71
C SER A 352 -6.07 6.15 2.11
N VAL A 353 -6.95 7.14 2.16
CA VAL A 353 -6.73 8.47 1.58
C VAL A 353 -6.72 9.50 2.70
N SER A 354 -5.85 10.51 2.62
CA SER A 354 -5.93 11.67 3.49
C SER A 354 -6.96 12.68 2.95
N PRO A 355 -7.43 13.62 3.76
CA PRO A 355 -8.15 14.78 3.25
C PRO A 355 -7.33 15.58 2.22
N ALA A 356 -8.03 16.43 1.44
CA ALA A 356 -7.42 17.44 0.60
C ALA A 356 -6.59 18.42 1.43
N ALA A 357 -5.33 18.65 1.05
CA ALA A 357 -4.39 19.47 1.80
C ALA A 357 -4.58 20.97 1.54
N PHE A 358 -5.40 21.64 2.36
CA PHE A 358 -5.49 23.11 2.40
C PHE A 358 -4.33 23.68 3.21
N LEU A 359 -3.19 23.89 2.57
CA LEU A 359 -1.94 24.26 3.24
C LEU A 359 -1.38 25.59 2.72
N LYS A 360 -1.08 26.51 3.64
CA LYS A 360 -0.23 27.69 3.36
C LYS A 360 1.22 27.26 3.18
N PRO A 361 2.09 28.14 2.65
CA PRO A 361 3.52 27.88 2.61
C PRO A 361 4.08 27.43 3.97
N ASN A 362 4.81 26.31 3.96
CA ASN A 362 5.38 25.60 5.10
C ASN A 362 4.39 24.94 6.08
N GLU A 363 3.08 24.99 5.83
CA GLU A 363 2.15 24.13 6.57
C GLU A 363 2.21 22.68 6.07
N SER A 364 1.70 21.77 6.90
CA SER A 364 1.80 20.34 6.65
C SER A 364 0.50 19.59 6.98
N LEU A 365 0.26 18.50 6.26
CA LEU A 365 -0.78 17.51 6.53
C LEU A 365 -0.11 16.17 6.85
N SER A 366 -0.57 15.46 7.88
CA SER A 366 -0.07 14.13 8.24
C SER A 366 -1.11 13.05 7.96
N HIS A 367 -0.64 11.85 7.61
CA HIS A 367 -1.47 10.65 7.44
C HIS A 367 -0.71 9.41 7.89
N LYS A 368 -1.23 8.73 8.92
CA LYS A 368 -0.70 7.49 9.44
C LYS A 368 -1.47 6.30 8.86
N HIS A 369 -0.72 5.23 8.63
CA HIS A 369 -1.24 3.96 8.17
C HIS A 369 -0.40 2.84 8.79
N ALA A 370 -1.02 1.78 9.29
CA ALA A 370 -0.36 0.59 9.81
C ALA A 370 -0.94 -0.68 9.19
N VAL A 371 -0.06 -1.65 8.93
CA VAL A 371 -0.40 -2.97 8.39
C VAL A 371 0.03 -4.02 9.41
N TYR A 372 -0.83 -5.01 9.63
CA TYR A 372 -0.60 -6.13 10.52
C TYR A 372 -0.99 -7.44 9.84
N HIS A 373 -0.13 -8.44 9.94
CA HIS A 373 -0.43 -9.80 9.49
C HIS A 373 -0.39 -10.76 10.67
N PHE A 374 -1.47 -11.53 10.83
CA PHE A 374 -1.58 -12.61 11.80
C PHE A 374 -1.69 -13.94 11.07
N THR A 375 -0.90 -14.92 11.48
CA THR A 375 -0.94 -16.28 10.94
C THR A 375 -0.83 -17.30 12.06
N GLY A 376 -1.41 -18.48 11.86
CA GLY A 376 -1.37 -19.58 12.83
C GLY A 376 -2.73 -20.24 13.04
N ASN A 377 -3.06 -20.48 14.29
CA ASN A 377 -4.30 -21.18 14.65
C ASN A 377 -5.57 -20.38 14.29
N GLU A 378 -6.52 -21.01 13.60
CA GLU A 378 -7.75 -20.31 13.15
C GLU A 378 -8.64 -19.83 14.29
N GLN A 379 -8.69 -20.51 15.44
CA GLN A 379 -9.48 -20.04 16.58
C GLN A 379 -8.92 -18.73 17.15
N GLY A 380 -7.60 -18.60 17.24
CA GLY A 380 -6.96 -17.35 17.67
C GLY A 380 -7.18 -16.20 16.66
N LEU A 381 -7.08 -16.50 15.36
CA LEU A 381 -7.40 -15.53 14.31
C LEU A 381 -8.87 -15.08 14.34
N ASP A 382 -9.80 -15.99 14.63
CA ASP A 382 -11.23 -15.69 14.73
C ASP A 382 -11.57 -14.76 15.91
N VAL A 383 -10.87 -14.89 17.03
CA VAL A 383 -10.99 -13.94 18.15
C VAL A 383 -10.59 -12.53 17.71
N ILE A 384 -9.48 -12.40 16.98
CA ILE A 384 -9.00 -11.10 16.46
C ILE A 384 -9.99 -10.53 15.44
N ALA A 385 -10.45 -11.34 14.48
CA ALA A 385 -11.42 -10.91 13.46
C ALA A 385 -12.73 -10.42 14.07
N LYS A 386 -13.31 -11.16 15.03
CA LYS A 386 -14.53 -10.75 15.73
C LYS A 386 -14.36 -9.44 16.48
N LYS A 387 -13.21 -9.26 17.14
CA LYS A 387 -12.91 -8.05 17.90
C LYS A 387 -12.78 -6.81 17.00
N LEU A 388 -12.10 -6.95 15.86
CA LEU A 388 -11.74 -5.83 15.01
C LEU A 388 -12.79 -5.54 13.92
N PHE A 389 -13.26 -6.56 13.23
CA PHE A 389 -14.24 -6.41 12.14
C PHE A 389 -15.69 -6.53 12.59
N GLY A 390 -15.93 -7.06 13.80
CA GLY A 390 -17.28 -7.38 14.28
C GLY A 390 -17.84 -8.69 13.73
N VAL A 391 -17.06 -9.44 12.94
CA VAL A 391 -17.48 -10.67 12.24
C VAL A 391 -16.40 -11.75 12.35
N GLY A 392 -16.80 -13.01 12.33
CA GLY A 392 -15.89 -14.15 12.45
C GLY A 392 -15.38 -14.70 11.12
N LEU A 393 -14.34 -15.54 11.16
CA LEU A 393 -13.74 -16.15 9.96
C LEU A 393 -14.72 -17.06 9.21
N GLU A 394 -15.61 -17.75 9.93
CA GLU A 394 -16.65 -18.57 9.30
C GLU A 394 -17.63 -17.75 8.46
N GLU A 395 -17.96 -16.54 8.90
CA GLU A 395 -18.81 -15.63 8.14
C GLU A 395 -18.08 -15.12 6.90
N ILE A 396 -16.83 -14.70 7.07
CA ILE A 396 -15.98 -14.24 5.96
C ILE A 396 -15.82 -15.33 4.90
N LYS A 397 -15.54 -16.59 5.30
CA LYS A 397 -15.42 -17.74 4.40
C LYS A 397 -16.70 -18.05 3.64
N LYS A 398 -17.87 -17.83 4.24
CA LYS A 398 -19.19 -18.09 3.64
C LYS A 398 -19.74 -16.90 2.85
N ALA A 399 -18.99 -15.80 2.77
CA ALA A 399 -19.41 -14.63 2.02
C ALA A 399 -19.57 -14.93 0.52
N PHE A 400 -18.90 -15.92 -0.08
CA PHE A 400 -18.97 -16.18 -1.52
C PHE A 400 -19.03 -17.64 -1.92
#